data_AF-A0A975ASK7-F1
#
_entry.id   AF-A0A975ASK7-F1
#
_cell.length_a   1.000
_cell.length_b   1.000
_cell.length_c   1.000
_cell.angle_alpha   90.00
_cell.angle_beta   90.00
_cell.angle_gamma   90.00
#
_symmetry.space_group_name_H-M   'P 1'
#
loop_
_entity.id
_entity.type
_entity.pdbx_description
1 polymer ?
#
loop_
_entity_poly.entity_id
_entity_poly.type
_entity_poly.pdbx_seq_one_letter_code
_entity_poly.pdbx_strand_id
1 'polypeptide(L)'
;MTAQLVENMPLLAGAPNGIQRLRELILELAARGKLVPQDPRDAPARELLRDISKERSKLMAEGKIRKQKAQAEINDEGKPYELPAGWQWTRLAEVGHDWGQKTPNRDFTYIDVGSIDNAAGVIKDPQILTAKSAPSRARKLVRRGTVIYSTIRPYLLNVAVIDQDYAQEPIASTAFAVVHPYLAMPSRYFFWYLRSPVFVRYVESVQMGIAYPAINDGQFFSGLIPLPPLAEQHRIVDKVDELMALCDRLEARQEGAESVHAQLVRALLDSLTQAVDAEDFAASWQRLAEHFHTLFTTESSVDALKQAVLQLAVMGKLVPQDQGDEPASELLERISQRKAQLVAEGKVRKQTALPEVETNEWPYVLPSSWRWVRFGSISETRLGKMLDSAKNKGTLRPYLRNTNVQWFTFELDDLKKMRFEDQERHEYRVSPGDLVICEGGEPGRCAVWQSDVEEMFIQKALHRARPWLGVSPFFIQFCLKVGAQSGLLDRYFTGATIKHLSGEKLARYPIQLPPVAEQHRIVAKVNQLMALCDQLNARLSQARQMQEHLANALVEQAVA
;
A
#
# COMPACT_ATOMS: atom_id res chain seq x y z
N MET A 1 -14.37 -4.63 -31.85
CA MET A 1 -14.76 -4.30 -30.46
C MET A 1 -16.23 -4.67 -30.30
N THR A 2 -16.56 -5.70 -29.51
CA THR A 2 -17.95 -6.07 -29.24
C THR A 2 -18.66 -4.88 -28.58
N ALA A 3 -19.88 -4.56 -29.01
CA ALA A 3 -20.68 -3.45 -28.45
C ALA A 3 -20.77 -3.53 -26.91
N GLN A 4 -20.81 -4.75 -26.37
CA GLN A 4 -20.77 -5.04 -24.94
C GLN A 4 -19.52 -4.52 -24.22
N LEU A 5 -18.33 -4.52 -24.84
CA LEU A 5 -17.12 -4.01 -24.17
C LEU A 5 -17.16 -2.48 -24.03
N VAL A 6 -17.63 -1.79 -25.07
CA VAL A 6 -17.75 -0.32 -25.05
C VAL A 6 -18.79 0.11 -24.03
N GLU A 7 -19.93 -0.59 -23.97
CA GLU A 7 -21.00 -0.33 -23.00
C GLU A 7 -20.56 -0.52 -21.55
N ASN A 8 -19.66 -1.49 -21.29
CA ASN A 8 -19.18 -1.80 -19.95
C ASN A 8 -17.82 -1.16 -19.62
N MET A 9 -17.25 -0.33 -20.51
CA MET A 9 -15.95 0.33 -20.28
C MET A 9 -15.92 1.20 -19.01
N PRO A 10 -16.99 1.97 -18.65
CA PRO A 10 -16.99 2.75 -17.41
C PRO A 10 -16.91 1.88 -16.15
N LEU A 11 -17.57 0.71 -16.16
CA LEU A 11 -17.54 -0.25 -15.05
C LEU A 11 -16.16 -0.89 -14.92
N LEU A 12 -15.54 -1.25 -16.06
CA LEU A 12 -14.17 -1.77 -16.10
C LEU A 12 -13.17 -0.74 -15.60
N ALA A 13 -13.23 0.51 -16.08
CA ALA A 13 -12.27 1.53 -15.70
C ALA A 13 -12.43 1.99 -14.23
N GLY A 14 -13.65 1.97 -13.68
CA GLY A 14 -13.93 2.37 -12.30
C GLY A 14 -13.69 1.28 -11.25
N ALA A 15 -13.46 0.04 -11.65
CA ALA A 15 -13.18 -1.06 -10.75
C ALA A 15 -11.73 -1.00 -10.21
N PRO A 16 -11.45 -1.63 -9.05
CA PRO A 16 -10.08 -1.81 -8.55
C PRO A 16 -9.20 -2.48 -9.60
N ASN A 17 -8.02 -1.90 -9.85
CA ASN A 17 -7.09 -2.37 -10.90
C ASN A 17 -7.73 -2.39 -12.31
N GLY A 18 -8.85 -1.71 -12.51
CA GLY A 18 -9.66 -1.76 -13.72
C GLY A 18 -8.96 -1.24 -14.96
N ILE A 19 -8.18 -0.16 -14.81
CA ILE A 19 -7.37 0.39 -15.89
C ILE A 19 -6.25 -0.58 -16.28
N GLN A 20 -5.59 -1.22 -15.32
CA GLN A 20 -4.58 -2.24 -15.60
C GLN A 20 -5.19 -3.43 -16.37
N ARG A 21 -6.37 -3.89 -15.96
CA ARG A 21 -7.14 -4.91 -16.70
C ARG A 21 -7.50 -4.47 -18.11
N LEU A 22 -7.86 -3.21 -18.30
CA LEU A 22 -8.16 -2.64 -19.62
C LEU A 22 -6.92 -2.66 -20.52
N ARG A 23 -5.72 -2.33 -20.00
CA ARG A 23 -4.45 -2.43 -20.74
C ARG A 23 -4.16 -3.86 -21.18
N GLU A 24 -4.31 -4.83 -20.28
CA GLU A 24 -4.15 -6.26 -20.57
C GLU A 24 -5.09 -6.72 -21.69
N LEU A 25 -6.37 -6.33 -21.59
CA LEU A 25 -7.38 -6.65 -22.59
C LEU A 25 -7.06 -6.03 -23.96
N ILE A 26 -6.64 -4.76 -24.01
CA ILE A 26 -6.24 -4.09 -25.26
C ILE A 26 -5.14 -4.91 -25.96
N LEU A 27 -4.12 -5.34 -25.21
CA LEU A 27 -3.01 -6.13 -25.77
C LEU A 27 -3.43 -7.54 -26.18
N GLU A 28 -4.32 -8.20 -25.42
CA GLU A 28 -4.87 -9.50 -25.78
C GLU A 28 -5.70 -9.42 -27.07
N LEU A 29 -6.55 -8.38 -27.21
CA LEU A 29 -7.33 -8.14 -28.44
C LEU A 29 -6.42 -7.79 -29.63
N ALA A 30 -5.35 -7.03 -29.41
CA ALA A 30 -4.35 -6.71 -30.43
C ALA A 30 -3.67 -7.99 -30.94
N ALA A 31 -3.20 -8.85 -30.03
CA ALA A 31 -2.53 -10.10 -30.38
C ALA A 31 -3.46 -11.06 -31.15
N ARG A 32 -4.75 -11.08 -30.81
CA ARG A 32 -5.77 -11.91 -31.47
C ARG A 32 -6.29 -11.33 -32.80
N GLY A 33 -5.86 -10.13 -33.18
CA GLY A 33 -6.40 -9.43 -34.34
C GLY A 33 -7.87 -9.04 -34.21
N LYS A 34 -8.38 -8.91 -32.97
CA LYS A 34 -9.75 -8.46 -32.66
C LYS A 34 -9.85 -6.95 -32.40
N LEU A 35 -8.71 -6.23 -32.37
CA LEU A 35 -8.64 -4.81 -31.99
C LEU A 35 -9.04 -3.86 -33.14
N VAL A 36 -8.55 -4.12 -34.35
CA VAL A 36 -8.81 -3.29 -35.54
C VAL A 36 -9.51 -4.13 -36.63
N PRO A 37 -10.31 -3.51 -37.53
CA PRO A 37 -10.91 -4.24 -38.65
C PRO A 37 -9.85 -4.77 -39.63
N GLN A 38 -10.06 -5.98 -40.16
CA GLN A 38 -9.21 -6.53 -41.23
C GLN A 38 -9.56 -5.87 -42.57
N ASP A 39 -8.55 -5.58 -43.39
CA ASP A 39 -8.75 -5.07 -44.76
C ASP A 39 -8.41 -6.17 -45.79
N PRO A 40 -9.39 -6.68 -46.57
CA PRO A 40 -9.14 -7.72 -47.57
C PRO A 40 -8.14 -7.33 -48.67
N ARG A 41 -7.82 -6.03 -48.81
CA ARG A 41 -6.83 -5.53 -49.78
C ARG A 41 -5.40 -5.60 -49.26
N ASP A 42 -5.21 -5.85 -47.96
CA ASP A 42 -3.88 -5.97 -47.40
C ASP A 42 -3.20 -7.25 -47.90
N ALA A 43 -1.92 -7.14 -48.26
CA ALA A 43 -1.13 -8.31 -48.64
C ALA A 43 -1.03 -9.29 -47.46
N PRO A 44 -1.38 -10.57 -47.63
CA PRO A 44 -1.42 -11.53 -46.54
C PRO A 44 -0.03 -11.73 -45.93
N ALA A 45 0.03 -12.02 -44.63
CA ALA A 45 1.28 -12.17 -43.88
C ALA A 45 2.23 -13.22 -44.46
N ARG A 46 1.72 -14.22 -45.19
CA ARG A 46 2.53 -15.20 -45.94
C ARG A 46 3.49 -14.55 -46.95
N GLU A 47 3.08 -13.44 -47.57
CA GLU A 47 3.93 -12.70 -48.53
C GLU A 47 5.04 -11.96 -47.80
N LEU A 48 4.70 -11.32 -46.68
CA LEU A 48 5.68 -10.70 -45.79
C LEU A 48 6.71 -11.73 -45.29
N LEU A 49 6.28 -12.92 -44.86
CA LEU A 49 7.19 -14.00 -44.44
C LEU A 49 8.13 -14.44 -45.57
N ARG A 50 7.63 -14.53 -46.81
CA ARG A 50 8.46 -14.85 -47.97
C ARG A 50 9.55 -13.80 -48.18
N ASP A 51 9.21 -12.53 -48.04
CA ASP A 51 10.16 -11.44 -48.23
C ASP A 51 11.15 -11.32 -47.07
N ILE A 52 10.70 -11.56 -45.83
CA ILE A 52 11.58 -11.71 -44.65
C ILE A 52 12.56 -12.86 -44.86
N SER A 53 12.11 -14.00 -45.39
CA SER A 53 12.99 -15.15 -45.64
C SER A 53 14.09 -14.85 -46.67
N LYS A 54 13.76 -14.06 -47.71
CA LYS A 54 14.75 -13.58 -48.69
C LYS A 54 15.75 -12.61 -48.05
N GLU A 55 15.28 -11.62 -47.31
CA GLU A 55 16.14 -10.64 -46.65
C GLU A 55 17.05 -11.29 -45.61
N ARG A 56 16.50 -12.21 -44.80
CA ARG A 56 17.28 -13.01 -43.85
C ARG A 56 18.38 -13.81 -44.56
N SER A 57 18.06 -14.48 -45.66
CA SER A 57 19.04 -15.24 -46.45
C SER A 57 20.16 -14.33 -46.98
N LYS A 58 19.80 -13.13 -47.46
CA LYS A 58 20.75 -12.12 -47.92
C LYS A 58 21.67 -11.64 -46.78
N LEU A 59 21.11 -11.25 -45.64
CA LEU A 59 21.88 -10.77 -44.49
C LEU A 59 22.81 -11.84 -43.91
N MET A 60 22.40 -13.11 -43.95
CA MET A 60 23.26 -14.25 -43.59
C MET A 60 24.41 -14.43 -44.58
N ALA A 61 24.15 -14.34 -45.88
CA ALA A 61 25.17 -14.44 -46.92
C ALA A 61 26.20 -13.28 -46.84
N GLU A 62 25.74 -12.09 -46.44
CA GLU A 62 26.59 -10.92 -46.18
C GLU A 62 27.32 -10.98 -44.82
N GLY A 63 27.09 -12.03 -44.00
CA GLY A 63 27.71 -12.18 -42.69
C GLY A 63 27.26 -11.16 -41.63
N LYS A 64 26.19 -10.40 -41.90
CA LYS A 64 25.66 -9.37 -40.99
C LYS A 64 24.89 -9.97 -39.81
N ILE A 65 24.30 -11.15 -40.00
CA ILE A 65 23.60 -11.90 -38.96
C ILE A 65 24.09 -13.35 -38.92
N ARG A 66 24.02 -13.97 -37.75
CA ARG A 66 24.45 -15.37 -37.56
C ARG A 66 23.44 -16.34 -38.16
N LYS A 67 23.93 -17.50 -38.60
CA LYS A 67 23.06 -18.61 -39.02
C LYS A 67 22.22 -19.08 -37.83
N GLN A 68 20.91 -18.94 -37.94
CA GLN A 68 19.98 -19.43 -36.92
C GLN A 68 19.82 -20.94 -37.02
N LYS A 69 19.54 -21.58 -35.88
CA LYS A 69 19.19 -23.01 -35.83
C LYS A 69 17.85 -23.22 -36.53
N ALA A 70 17.72 -24.30 -37.29
CA ALA A 70 16.45 -24.70 -37.87
C ALA A 70 15.40 -24.83 -36.76
N GLN A 71 14.26 -24.18 -36.94
CA GLN A 71 13.15 -24.21 -36.01
C GLN A 71 12.27 -25.42 -36.32
N ALA A 72 11.65 -26.01 -35.30
CA ALA A 72 10.66 -27.05 -35.49
C ALA A 72 9.41 -26.47 -36.15
N GLU A 73 8.76 -27.26 -37.02
CA GLU A 73 7.47 -26.92 -37.61
C GLU A 73 6.45 -26.56 -36.53
N ILE A 74 5.60 -25.58 -36.83
CA ILE A 74 4.52 -25.16 -35.94
C ILE A 74 3.37 -26.15 -36.15
N ASN A 75 3.18 -27.07 -35.21
CA ASN A 75 2.03 -27.96 -35.19
C ASN A 75 0.76 -27.21 -34.76
N ASP A 76 -0.41 -27.72 -35.16
CA ASP A 76 -1.69 -27.10 -34.80
C ASP A 76 -1.95 -27.09 -33.29
N GLU A 77 -1.48 -28.10 -32.55
CA GLU A 77 -1.55 -28.17 -31.08
C GLU A 77 -0.70 -27.11 -30.37
N GLY A 78 0.30 -26.53 -31.04
CA GLY A 78 1.17 -25.50 -30.48
C GLY A 78 0.62 -24.07 -30.61
N LYS A 79 -0.52 -23.89 -31.31
CA LYS A 79 -1.11 -22.57 -31.56
C LYS A 79 -2.00 -22.14 -30.38
N PRO A 80 -1.78 -20.95 -29.78
CA PRO A 80 -2.58 -20.49 -28.64
C PRO A 80 -4.07 -20.28 -28.94
N TYR A 81 -4.40 -19.86 -30.16
CA TYR A 81 -5.76 -19.59 -30.64
C TYR A 81 -5.79 -19.50 -32.17
N GLU A 82 -7.00 -19.48 -32.73
CA GLU A 82 -7.24 -19.26 -34.17
C GLU A 82 -6.99 -17.80 -34.57
N LEU A 83 -6.28 -17.60 -35.67
CA LEU A 83 -5.97 -16.27 -36.20
C LEU A 83 -6.99 -15.82 -37.26
N PRO A 84 -7.19 -14.50 -37.43
CA PRO A 84 -7.95 -13.96 -38.54
C PRO A 84 -7.40 -14.36 -39.91
N ALA A 85 -8.25 -14.27 -40.93
CA ALA A 85 -7.84 -14.50 -42.31
C ALA A 85 -6.69 -13.54 -42.70
N GLY A 86 -5.67 -14.09 -43.36
CA GLY A 86 -4.49 -13.33 -43.81
C GLY A 86 -3.35 -13.26 -42.79
N TRP A 87 -3.59 -13.59 -41.51
CA TRP A 87 -2.55 -13.68 -40.48
C TRP A 87 -1.81 -15.02 -40.53
N GLN A 88 -0.63 -15.09 -39.92
CA GLN A 88 0.16 -16.31 -39.79
C GLN A 88 0.81 -16.41 -38.41
N TRP A 89 0.76 -17.60 -37.80
CA TRP A 89 1.63 -17.90 -36.67
C TRP A 89 3.05 -18.13 -37.20
N THR A 90 4.04 -17.47 -36.58
CA THR A 90 5.47 -17.67 -36.85
C THR A 90 6.24 -17.60 -35.53
N ARG A 91 7.54 -17.90 -35.56
CA ARG A 91 8.41 -17.76 -34.38
C ARG A 91 9.10 -16.41 -34.39
N LEU A 92 9.38 -15.87 -33.21
CA LEU A 92 10.19 -14.65 -33.06
C LEU A 92 11.52 -14.73 -33.80
N ALA A 93 12.15 -15.91 -33.85
CA ALA A 93 13.37 -16.16 -34.62
C ALA A 93 13.23 -15.87 -36.13
N GLU A 94 12.05 -16.08 -36.70
CA GLU A 94 11.83 -15.94 -38.15
C GLU A 94 11.59 -14.50 -38.56
N VAL A 95 11.01 -13.69 -37.67
CA VAL A 95 10.62 -12.30 -37.93
C VAL A 95 11.53 -11.26 -37.27
N GLY A 96 12.53 -11.68 -36.51
CA GLY A 96 13.57 -10.78 -36.01
C GLY A 96 14.92 -11.45 -35.81
N HIS A 97 15.93 -10.64 -35.58
CA HIS A 97 17.31 -11.08 -35.36
C HIS A 97 18.03 -10.26 -34.29
N ASP A 98 19.15 -10.77 -33.79
CA ASP A 98 20.08 -9.97 -32.97
C ASP A 98 21.21 -9.38 -33.82
N TRP A 99 21.98 -8.45 -33.24
CA TRP A 99 23.17 -7.86 -33.86
C TRP A 99 24.48 -8.52 -33.40
N GLY A 100 24.39 -9.66 -32.71
CA GLY A 100 25.51 -10.35 -32.11
C GLY A 100 25.98 -9.72 -30.79
N GLN A 101 27.15 -10.19 -30.36
CA GLN A 101 27.79 -9.77 -29.11
C GLN A 101 29.24 -9.38 -29.35
N LYS A 102 29.73 -8.43 -28.55
CA LYS A 102 31.14 -8.05 -28.52
C LYS A 102 31.59 -7.61 -27.14
N THR A 103 32.90 -7.60 -26.91
CA THR A 103 33.51 -6.91 -25.78
C THR A 103 33.73 -5.44 -26.14
N PRO A 104 33.26 -4.47 -25.34
CA PRO A 104 33.53 -3.06 -25.59
C PRO A 104 35.03 -2.77 -25.60
N ASN A 105 35.50 -1.99 -26.58
CA ASN A 105 36.91 -1.62 -26.75
C ASN A 105 37.16 -0.10 -26.75
N ARG A 106 36.09 0.68 -26.60
CA ARG A 106 36.06 2.14 -26.48
C ARG A 106 34.92 2.53 -25.54
N ASP A 107 34.76 3.82 -25.29
CA ASP A 107 33.62 4.33 -24.52
C ASP A 107 32.29 4.00 -25.23
N PHE A 108 31.31 3.57 -24.46
CA PHE A 108 30.06 3.02 -24.98
C PHE A 108 28.89 3.38 -24.08
N THR A 109 27.69 3.41 -24.65
CA THR A 109 26.45 3.60 -23.90
C THR A 109 25.96 2.24 -23.39
N TYR A 110 26.05 2.00 -22.10
CA TYR A 110 25.61 0.78 -21.45
C TYR A 110 24.12 0.85 -21.09
N ILE A 111 23.37 -0.14 -21.56
CA ILE A 111 21.94 -0.30 -21.28
C ILE A 111 21.76 -1.55 -20.44
N ASP A 112 21.37 -1.38 -19.18
CA ASP A 112 21.04 -2.48 -18.27
C ASP A 112 19.55 -2.46 -17.88
N VAL A 113 19.13 -3.39 -17.03
CA VAL A 113 17.73 -3.47 -16.59
C VAL A 113 17.30 -2.22 -15.82
N GLY A 114 18.22 -1.57 -15.09
CA GLY A 114 17.95 -0.32 -14.38
C GLY A 114 17.80 0.89 -15.31
N SER A 115 18.23 0.78 -16.56
CA SER A 115 18.12 1.85 -17.56
C SER A 115 16.72 1.95 -18.20
N ILE A 116 15.84 0.97 -17.97
CA ILE A 116 14.50 0.90 -18.57
C ILE A 116 13.49 1.67 -17.71
N ASP A 117 12.77 2.59 -18.34
CA ASP A 117 11.48 3.04 -17.81
C ASP A 117 10.41 2.03 -18.21
N ASN A 118 9.97 1.23 -17.23
CA ASN A 118 9.05 0.14 -17.48
C ASN A 118 7.67 0.61 -17.96
N ALA A 119 7.20 1.74 -17.41
CA ALA A 119 5.89 2.27 -17.71
C ALA A 119 5.84 2.82 -19.13
N ALA A 120 6.86 3.60 -19.51
CA ALA A 120 6.96 4.18 -20.84
C ALA A 120 7.49 3.20 -21.91
N GLY A 121 8.19 2.14 -21.50
CA GLY A 121 8.79 1.17 -22.44
C GLY A 121 9.96 1.75 -23.23
N VAL A 122 10.72 2.65 -22.62
CA VAL A 122 11.83 3.39 -23.24
C VAL A 122 13.10 3.26 -22.40
N ILE A 123 14.24 3.64 -23.00
CA ILE A 123 15.51 3.75 -22.29
C ILE A 123 15.60 5.17 -21.72
N LYS A 124 15.64 5.30 -20.39
CA LYS A 124 15.60 6.61 -19.73
C LYS A 124 16.99 7.14 -19.39
N ASP A 125 17.74 6.37 -18.59
CA ASP A 125 19.01 6.81 -18.01
C ASP A 125 20.15 5.81 -18.27
N PRO A 126 20.59 5.63 -19.53
CA PRO A 126 21.69 4.73 -19.83
C PRO A 126 23.04 5.36 -19.45
N GLN A 127 24.00 4.53 -19.05
CA GLN A 127 25.29 4.99 -18.54
C GLN A 127 26.35 5.02 -19.63
N ILE A 128 27.19 6.06 -19.66
CA ILE A 128 28.40 6.06 -20.50
C ILE A 128 29.54 5.42 -19.71
N LEU A 129 30.07 4.30 -20.20
CA LEU A 129 31.14 3.55 -19.56
C LEU A 129 32.36 3.45 -20.48
N THR A 130 33.54 3.39 -19.88
CA THR A 130 34.78 3.07 -20.60
C THR A 130 34.92 1.57 -20.80
N ALA A 131 35.71 1.15 -21.79
CA ALA A 131 36.01 -0.27 -22.02
C ALA A 131 36.61 -0.99 -20.79
N LYS A 132 37.42 -0.28 -19.99
CA LYS A 132 38.05 -0.85 -18.78
C LYS A 132 37.05 -1.06 -17.64
N SER A 133 36.02 -0.23 -17.56
CA SER A 133 34.95 -0.32 -16.57
C SER A 133 33.77 -1.18 -17.04
N ALA A 134 33.86 -1.82 -18.21
CA ALA A 134 32.76 -2.57 -18.80
C ALA A 134 32.38 -3.78 -17.94
N PRO A 135 31.13 -3.89 -17.47
CA PRO A 135 30.65 -5.08 -16.80
C PRO A 135 30.79 -6.32 -17.68
N SER A 136 30.93 -7.50 -17.08
CA SER A 136 31.00 -8.77 -17.83
C SER A 136 29.75 -9.00 -18.69
N ARG A 137 28.60 -8.43 -18.28
CA ARG A 137 27.31 -8.51 -18.98
C ARG A 137 27.16 -7.50 -20.12
N ALA A 138 28.00 -6.47 -20.25
CA ALA A 138 27.90 -5.48 -21.33
C ALA A 138 28.40 -6.09 -22.65
N ARG A 139 27.52 -6.77 -23.40
CA ARG A 139 27.93 -7.55 -24.57
C ARG A 139 27.03 -7.44 -25.79
N LYS A 140 25.72 -7.25 -25.62
CA LYS A 140 24.76 -7.38 -26.74
C LYS A 140 24.72 -6.09 -27.55
N LEU A 141 24.93 -6.19 -28.85
CA LEU A 141 24.84 -5.06 -29.76
C LEU A 141 23.38 -4.70 -30.00
N VAL A 142 23.09 -3.40 -29.98
CA VAL A 142 21.75 -2.87 -30.21
C VAL A 142 21.82 -1.62 -31.08
N ARG A 143 20.71 -1.25 -31.72
CA ARG A 143 20.61 -0.07 -32.59
C ARG A 143 19.20 0.50 -32.52
N ARG A 144 18.99 1.68 -33.09
CA ARG A 144 17.65 2.22 -33.31
C ARG A 144 16.75 1.20 -34.03
N GLY A 145 15.53 1.03 -33.53
CA GLY A 145 14.57 0.01 -33.97
C GLY A 145 14.70 -1.35 -33.27
N THR A 146 15.73 -1.58 -32.46
CA THR A 146 15.86 -2.81 -31.67
C THR A 146 14.92 -2.80 -30.46
N VAL A 147 14.24 -3.93 -30.23
CA VAL A 147 13.49 -4.21 -29.00
C VAL A 147 14.33 -5.07 -28.08
N ILE A 148 14.40 -4.68 -26.81
CA ILE A 148 15.08 -5.45 -25.76
C ILE A 148 14.05 -5.98 -24.77
N TYR A 149 14.21 -7.23 -24.35
CA TYR A 149 13.30 -7.92 -23.44
C TYR A 149 14.09 -8.52 -22.28
N SER A 150 13.80 -8.15 -21.04
CA SER A 150 14.52 -8.69 -19.88
C SER A 150 14.19 -10.16 -19.68
N THR A 151 15.21 -11.00 -19.73
CA THR A 151 15.05 -12.45 -19.54
C THR A 151 15.13 -12.86 -18.07
N ILE A 152 15.44 -11.93 -17.18
CA ILE A 152 15.43 -12.12 -15.72
C ILE A 152 14.18 -11.46 -15.13
N ARG A 153 13.48 -12.17 -14.24
CA ARG A 153 12.21 -11.71 -13.67
C ARG A 153 11.26 -11.16 -14.75
N PRO A 154 10.93 -11.97 -15.79
CA PRO A 154 10.18 -11.51 -16.94
C PRO A 154 8.78 -10.98 -16.59
N TYR A 155 8.20 -11.41 -15.46
CA TYR A 155 6.94 -10.88 -14.92
C TYR A 155 6.96 -9.37 -14.67
N LEU A 156 8.14 -8.74 -14.54
CA LEU A 156 8.27 -7.28 -14.42
C LEU A 156 8.07 -6.57 -15.76
N LEU A 157 8.01 -7.28 -16.90
CA LEU A 157 7.78 -6.71 -18.22
C LEU A 157 8.77 -5.60 -18.62
N ASN A 158 10.02 -5.71 -18.17
CA ASN A 158 11.10 -4.80 -18.57
C ASN A 158 11.45 -5.01 -20.05
N VAL A 159 10.65 -4.39 -20.90
CA VAL A 159 10.73 -4.39 -22.36
C VAL A 159 10.85 -2.95 -22.82
N ALA A 160 11.75 -2.68 -23.76
CA ALA A 160 11.91 -1.33 -24.29
C ALA A 160 12.24 -1.35 -25.79
N VAL A 161 11.80 -0.31 -26.49
CA VAL A 161 12.24 -0.02 -27.85
C VAL A 161 13.40 0.98 -27.79
N ILE A 162 14.45 0.74 -28.55
CA ILE A 162 15.50 1.72 -28.77
C ILE A 162 15.06 2.61 -29.93
N ASP A 163 14.48 3.74 -29.60
CA ASP A 163 13.85 4.69 -30.54
C ASP A 163 14.75 5.88 -30.90
N GLN A 164 15.83 6.08 -30.15
CA GLN A 164 16.81 7.14 -30.33
C GLN A 164 18.20 6.63 -30.76
N ASP A 165 18.97 7.54 -31.34
CA ASP A 165 20.38 7.33 -31.67
C ASP A 165 21.26 7.79 -30.49
N TYR A 166 22.37 7.08 -30.26
CA TYR A 166 23.31 7.38 -29.18
C TYR A 166 24.63 7.91 -29.73
N ALA A 167 25.23 8.87 -29.02
CA ALA A 167 26.53 9.44 -29.39
C ALA A 167 27.65 8.39 -29.32
N GLN A 168 27.67 7.58 -28.27
CA GLN A 168 28.51 6.40 -28.17
C GLN A 168 27.72 5.16 -28.59
N GLU A 169 28.44 4.14 -29.05
CA GLU A 169 27.81 2.91 -29.48
C GLU A 169 27.04 2.24 -28.34
N PRO A 170 25.74 1.91 -28.53
CA PRO A 170 24.94 1.33 -27.47
C PRO A 170 25.19 -0.18 -27.36
N ILE A 171 25.40 -0.64 -26.12
CA ILE A 171 25.63 -2.05 -25.79
C ILE A 171 24.73 -2.41 -24.62
N ALA A 172 23.84 -3.39 -24.84
CA ALA A 172 22.93 -3.89 -23.85
C ALA A 172 23.54 -5.01 -23.00
N SER A 173 23.03 -5.15 -21.78
CA SER A 173 23.32 -6.24 -20.88
C SER A 173 22.91 -7.60 -21.47
N THR A 174 23.67 -8.66 -21.18
CA THR A 174 23.28 -10.05 -21.50
C THR A 174 22.02 -10.51 -20.76
N ALA A 175 21.53 -9.75 -19.78
CA ALA A 175 20.25 -9.96 -19.12
C ALA A 175 19.02 -9.67 -20.02
N PHE A 176 19.25 -9.16 -21.23
CA PHE A 176 18.21 -8.94 -22.23
C PHE A 176 18.29 -9.95 -23.36
N ALA A 177 17.15 -10.44 -23.85
CA ALA A 177 17.03 -10.90 -25.22
C ALA A 177 16.90 -9.66 -26.13
N VAL A 178 17.47 -9.74 -27.33
CA VAL A 178 17.54 -8.62 -28.28
C VAL A 178 16.90 -9.06 -29.58
N VAL A 179 15.87 -8.34 -30.03
CA VAL A 179 15.20 -8.61 -31.29
C VAL A 179 15.08 -7.33 -32.11
N HIS A 180 15.66 -7.35 -33.30
CA HIS A 180 15.53 -6.33 -34.32
C HIS A 180 14.59 -6.85 -35.41
N PRO A 181 13.47 -6.18 -35.69
CA PRO A 181 12.54 -6.60 -36.75
C PRO A 181 13.22 -6.59 -38.13
N TYR A 182 12.85 -7.52 -39.00
CA TYR A 182 13.23 -7.44 -40.41
C TYR A 182 12.38 -6.41 -41.17
N LEU A 183 12.92 -5.91 -42.29
CA LEU A 183 12.24 -5.00 -43.21
C LEU A 183 11.69 -3.76 -42.48
N ALA A 184 10.53 -3.26 -42.90
CA ALA A 184 9.87 -2.09 -42.33
C ALA A 184 8.88 -2.43 -41.20
N MET A 185 8.99 -3.61 -40.57
CA MET A 185 8.07 -3.99 -39.50
C MET A 185 8.22 -3.05 -38.29
N PRO A 186 7.12 -2.54 -37.72
CA PRO A 186 7.20 -1.61 -36.60
C PRO A 186 7.71 -2.31 -35.33
N SER A 187 8.83 -1.83 -34.78
CA SER A 187 9.38 -2.33 -33.50
C SER A 187 8.37 -2.24 -32.36
N ARG A 188 7.46 -1.26 -32.40
CA ARG A 188 6.37 -1.12 -31.43
C ARG A 188 5.39 -2.29 -31.46
N TYR A 189 5.21 -2.97 -32.58
CA TYR A 189 4.38 -4.18 -32.64
C TYR A 189 4.98 -5.30 -31.78
N PHE A 190 6.29 -5.53 -31.89
CA PHE A 190 7.02 -6.48 -31.05
C PHE A 190 6.96 -6.06 -29.58
N PHE A 191 7.20 -4.79 -29.29
CA PHE A 191 7.11 -4.25 -27.92
C PHE A 191 5.75 -4.54 -27.27
N TRP A 192 4.65 -4.24 -27.94
CA TRP A 192 3.31 -4.48 -27.41
C TRP A 192 2.99 -5.96 -27.29
N TYR A 193 3.36 -6.77 -28.29
CA TYR A 193 3.13 -8.21 -28.25
C TYR A 193 3.90 -8.88 -27.10
N LEU A 194 5.17 -8.51 -26.87
CA LEU A 194 5.99 -9.07 -25.80
C LEU A 194 5.48 -8.71 -24.39
N ARG A 195 4.65 -7.67 -24.28
CA ARG A 195 3.95 -7.28 -23.04
C ARG A 195 2.52 -7.82 -22.95
N SER A 196 2.03 -8.47 -24.01
CA SER A 196 0.66 -8.99 -24.04
C SER A 196 0.51 -10.20 -23.11
N PRO A 197 -0.68 -10.41 -22.53
CA PRO A 197 -0.92 -11.60 -21.71
C PRO A 197 -0.68 -12.92 -22.47
N VAL A 198 -0.85 -12.92 -23.80
CA VAL A 198 -0.52 -14.06 -24.68
C VAL A 198 0.95 -14.46 -24.53
N PHE A 199 1.88 -13.52 -24.68
CA PHE A 199 3.31 -13.82 -24.60
C PHE A 199 3.76 -14.06 -23.16
N VAL A 200 3.17 -13.37 -22.19
CA VAL A 200 3.44 -13.59 -20.75
C VAL A 200 3.11 -15.03 -20.35
N ARG A 201 1.94 -15.56 -20.74
CA ARG A 201 1.57 -16.97 -20.50
C ARG A 201 2.56 -17.95 -21.12
N TYR A 202 3.05 -17.65 -22.32
CA TYR A 202 4.12 -18.46 -22.93
C TYR A 202 5.39 -18.45 -22.07
N VAL A 203 5.86 -17.27 -21.66
CA VAL A 203 7.07 -17.14 -20.85
C VAL A 203 6.92 -17.84 -19.50
N GLU A 204 5.77 -17.72 -18.85
CA GLU A 204 5.45 -18.43 -17.61
C GLU A 204 5.51 -19.95 -17.75
N SER A 205 5.13 -20.48 -18.92
CA SER A 205 5.18 -21.93 -19.19
C SER A 205 6.59 -22.49 -19.40
N VAL A 206 7.57 -21.63 -19.73
CA VAL A 206 8.95 -22.06 -20.05
C VAL A 206 10.02 -21.51 -19.10
N GLN A 207 9.69 -20.52 -18.26
CA GLN A 207 10.63 -19.94 -17.32
C GLN A 207 11.08 -20.94 -16.26
N MET A 208 12.33 -20.81 -15.83
CA MET A 208 12.95 -21.69 -14.84
C MET A 208 13.34 -20.88 -13.60
N GLY A 209 13.23 -21.50 -12.43
CA GLY A 209 13.62 -20.92 -11.14
C GLY A 209 12.43 -20.33 -10.37
N ILE A 210 12.31 -20.71 -9.09
CA ILE A 210 11.19 -20.29 -8.23
C ILE A 210 11.42 -18.87 -7.69
N ALA A 211 12.60 -18.59 -7.13
CA ALA A 211 12.90 -17.27 -6.52
C ALA A 211 13.34 -16.21 -7.54
N TYR A 212 14.00 -16.63 -8.63
CA TYR A 212 14.51 -15.76 -9.69
C TYR A 212 14.17 -16.36 -11.05
N PRO A 213 12.90 -16.26 -11.48
CA PRO A 213 12.48 -16.83 -12.75
C PRO A 213 13.25 -16.19 -13.90
N ALA A 214 13.72 -17.01 -14.83
CA ALA A 214 14.41 -16.56 -16.03
C ALA A 214 14.14 -17.45 -17.24
N ILE A 215 14.28 -16.88 -18.43
CA ILE A 215 14.33 -17.59 -19.70
C ILE A 215 15.69 -17.39 -20.37
N ASN A 216 16.06 -18.25 -21.31
CA ASN A 216 17.23 -18.03 -22.17
C ASN A 216 16.82 -17.51 -23.56
N ASP A 217 17.79 -17.02 -24.35
CA ASP A 217 17.54 -16.50 -25.70
C ASP A 217 16.88 -17.55 -26.62
N GLY A 218 17.25 -18.83 -26.47
CA GLY A 218 16.64 -19.91 -27.25
C GLY A 218 15.16 -20.08 -26.96
N GLN A 219 14.76 -20.03 -25.69
CA GLN A 219 13.36 -20.03 -25.28
C GLN A 219 12.65 -18.77 -25.80
N PHE A 220 13.23 -17.58 -25.60
CA PHE A 220 12.65 -16.33 -26.10
C PHE A 220 12.37 -16.38 -27.61
N PHE A 221 13.35 -16.78 -28.43
CA PHE A 221 13.21 -16.85 -29.88
C PHE A 221 12.33 -18.01 -30.38
N SER A 222 12.07 -19.01 -29.53
CA SER A 222 11.13 -20.10 -29.83
C SER A 222 9.67 -19.68 -29.67
N GLY A 223 9.43 -18.58 -28.95
CA GLY A 223 8.10 -18.03 -28.73
C GLY A 223 7.39 -17.70 -30.04
N LEU A 224 6.12 -18.07 -30.10
CA LEU A 224 5.26 -17.74 -31.23
C LEU A 224 4.88 -16.27 -31.19
N ILE A 225 4.72 -15.67 -32.37
CA ILE A 225 4.21 -14.32 -32.57
C ILE A 225 3.17 -14.39 -33.71
N PRO A 226 1.95 -13.83 -33.51
CA PRO A 226 0.99 -13.73 -34.59
C PRO A 226 1.47 -12.63 -35.53
N LEU A 227 1.54 -12.91 -36.82
CA LEU A 227 1.99 -11.95 -37.83
C LEU A 227 0.80 -11.50 -38.69
N PRO A 228 0.33 -10.26 -38.53
CA PRO A 228 -0.62 -9.63 -39.44
C PRO A 228 0.06 -9.19 -40.74
N PRO A 229 -0.73 -8.85 -41.78
CA PRO A 229 -0.27 -7.97 -42.86
C PRO A 229 0.48 -6.74 -42.35
N LEU A 230 1.49 -6.28 -43.09
CA LEU A 230 2.35 -5.16 -42.67
C LEU A 230 1.55 -3.87 -42.40
N ALA A 231 0.59 -3.55 -43.27
CA ALA A 231 -0.27 -2.38 -43.09
C ALA A 231 -1.13 -2.50 -41.82
N GLU A 232 -1.65 -3.69 -41.53
CA GLU A 232 -2.42 -3.95 -40.31
C GLU A 232 -1.56 -3.86 -39.05
N GLN A 233 -0.28 -4.27 -39.07
CA GLN A 233 0.65 -4.06 -37.94
C GLN A 233 0.74 -2.59 -37.52
N HIS A 234 0.84 -1.67 -38.49
CA HIS A 234 0.84 -0.23 -38.20
C HIS A 234 -0.49 0.22 -37.60
N ARG A 235 -1.63 -0.19 -38.20
CA ARG A 235 -2.96 0.14 -37.65
C ARG A 235 -3.16 -0.36 -36.22
N ILE A 236 -2.65 -1.56 -35.90
CA ILE A 236 -2.67 -2.12 -34.55
C ILE A 236 -1.83 -1.25 -33.60
N VAL A 237 -0.60 -0.93 -33.98
CA VAL A 237 0.29 -0.10 -33.14
C VAL A 237 -0.35 1.26 -32.85
N ASP A 238 -0.83 1.94 -33.88
CA ASP A 238 -1.47 3.26 -33.73
C ASP A 238 -2.67 3.17 -32.78
N LYS A 239 -3.49 2.12 -32.91
CA LYS A 239 -4.66 1.95 -32.05
C LYS A 239 -4.32 1.57 -30.61
N VAL A 240 -3.31 0.72 -30.41
CA VAL A 240 -2.83 0.38 -29.06
C VAL A 240 -2.26 1.63 -28.38
N ASP A 241 -1.44 2.42 -29.09
CA ASP A 241 -0.86 3.66 -28.56
C ASP A 241 -1.94 4.67 -28.16
N GLU A 242 -2.96 4.86 -29.01
CA GLU A 242 -4.12 5.72 -28.72
C GLU A 242 -4.84 5.29 -27.44
N LEU A 243 -5.14 3.99 -27.31
CA LEU A 243 -5.88 3.45 -26.18
C LEU A 243 -5.05 3.42 -24.89
N MET A 244 -3.75 3.16 -24.96
CA MET A 244 -2.85 3.24 -23.81
C MET A 244 -2.75 4.66 -23.28
N ALA A 245 -2.64 5.65 -24.16
CA ALA A 245 -2.65 7.06 -23.77
C ALA A 245 -3.99 7.49 -23.15
N LEU A 246 -5.11 6.90 -23.59
CA LEU A 246 -6.42 7.10 -22.94
C LEU A 246 -6.43 6.50 -21.52
N CYS A 247 -5.90 5.28 -21.35
CA CYS A 247 -5.75 4.66 -20.03
C CYS A 247 -4.88 5.51 -19.10
N ASP A 248 -3.75 6.05 -19.57
CA ASP A 248 -2.88 6.94 -18.77
C ASP A 248 -3.62 8.19 -18.29
N ARG A 249 -4.43 8.80 -19.16
CA ARG A 249 -5.25 9.97 -18.80
C ARG A 249 -6.36 9.62 -17.80
N LEU A 250 -6.97 8.44 -17.93
CA LEU A 250 -7.99 7.99 -16.98
C LEU A 250 -7.39 7.75 -15.59
N GLU A 251 -6.22 7.12 -15.54
CA GLU A 251 -5.49 6.82 -14.30
C GLU A 251 -5.10 8.10 -13.57
N ALA A 252 -4.47 9.04 -14.28
CA ALA A 252 -4.12 10.35 -13.72
C ALA A 252 -5.36 11.13 -13.23
N ARG A 253 -6.50 11.02 -13.93
CA ARG A 253 -7.76 11.66 -13.50
C ARG A 253 -8.33 11.01 -12.24
N GLN A 254 -8.26 9.69 -12.10
CA GLN A 254 -8.71 8.97 -10.90
C GLN A 254 -7.86 9.34 -9.69
N GLU A 255 -6.53 9.27 -9.81
CA GLU A 255 -5.61 9.68 -8.73
C GLU A 255 -5.83 11.14 -8.32
N GLY A 256 -6.01 12.04 -9.28
CA GLY A 256 -6.33 13.44 -9.03
C GLY A 256 -7.66 13.62 -8.29
N ALA A 257 -8.70 12.89 -8.70
CA ALA A 257 -10.01 12.95 -8.05
C ALA A 257 -9.96 12.42 -6.61
N GLU A 258 -9.26 11.31 -6.36
CA GLU A 258 -9.06 10.77 -5.01
C GLU A 258 -8.31 11.74 -4.11
N SER A 259 -7.25 12.38 -4.63
CA SER A 259 -6.48 13.38 -3.89
C SER A 259 -7.33 14.59 -3.49
N VAL A 260 -8.10 15.14 -4.44
CA VAL A 260 -9.00 16.28 -4.18
C VAL A 260 -10.10 15.89 -3.19
N HIS A 261 -10.67 14.70 -3.34
CA HIS A 261 -11.69 14.19 -2.43
C HIS A 261 -11.14 14.06 -0.99
N ALA A 262 -9.95 13.48 -0.82
CA ALA A 262 -9.30 13.35 0.49
C ALA A 262 -9.02 14.72 1.14
N GLN A 263 -8.59 15.71 0.35
CA GLN A 263 -8.38 17.07 0.83
C GLN A 263 -9.69 17.74 1.26
N LEU A 264 -10.77 17.57 0.49
CA LEU A 264 -12.09 18.10 0.82
C LEU A 264 -12.63 17.49 2.13
N VAL A 265 -12.58 16.17 2.26
CA VAL A 265 -13.01 15.46 3.49
C VAL A 265 -12.24 16.00 4.69
N ARG A 266 -10.92 16.09 4.57
CA ARG A 266 -10.06 16.62 5.64
C ARG A 266 -10.44 18.06 6.00
N ALA A 267 -10.57 18.95 5.03
CA ALA A 267 -10.92 20.35 5.28
C ALA A 267 -12.28 20.51 5.98
N LEU A 268 -13.28 19.70 5.61
CA LEU A 268 -14.60 19.73 6.24
C LEU A 268 -14.58 19.18 7.67
N LEU A 269 -13.83 18.10 7.92
CA LEU A 269 -13.65 17.56 9.27
C LEU A 269 -12.83 18.50 10.16
N ASP A 270 -11.80 19.15 9.62
CA ASP A 270 -11.00 20.15 10.32
C ASP A 270 -11.89 21.35 10.70
N SER A 271 -12.75 21.84 9.78
CA SER A 271 -13.74 22.89 10.07
C SER A 271 -14.68 22.49 11.22
N LEU A 272 -15.13 21.24 11.27
CA LEU A 272 -16.00 20.75 12.34
C LEU A 272 -15.28 20.70 13.69
N THR A 273 -14.05 20.18 13.73
CA THR A 273 -13.30 20.01 14.98
C THR A 273 -12.78 21.34 15.53
N GLN A 274 -12.43 22.28 14.65
CA GLN A 274 -11.92 23.61 14.99
C GLN A 274 -13.03 24.66 15.18
N ALA A 275 -14.31 24.27 15.07
CA ALA A 275 -15.43 25.20 15.23
C ALA A 275 -15.33 25.99 16.54
N VAL A 276 -15.48 27.32 16.43
CA VAL A 276 -15.22 28.27 17.53
C VAL A 276 -16.38 28.38 18.53
N ASP A 277 -17.59 28.11 18.07
CA ASP A 277 -18.81 28.14 18.86
C ASP A 277 -19.85 27.12 18.37
N ALA A 278 -21.03 27.11 19.00
CA ALA A 278 -22.09 26.15 18.69
C ALA A 278 -22.76 26.40 17.33
N GLU A 279 -22.81 27.65 16.87
CA GLU A 279 -23.42 28.01 15.58
C GLU A 279 -22.52 27.56 14.43
N ASP A 280 -21.22 27.85 14.52
CA ASP A 280 -20.20 27.40 13.57
C ASP A 280 -20.10 25.86 13.55
N PHE A 281 -20.20 25.21 14.72
CA PHE A 281 -20.25 23.75 14.79
C PHE A 281 -21.48 23.19 14.08
N ALA A 282 -22.66 23.75 14.33
CA ALA A 282 -23.91 23.32 13.69
C ALA A 282 -23.85 23.51 12.17
N ALA A 283 -23.34 24.64 11.69
CA ALA A 283 -23.17 24.90 10.27
C ALA A 283 -22.16 23.94 9.62
N SER A 284 -21.03 23.69 10.27
CA SER A 284 -20.01 22.73 9.81
C SER A 284 -20.56 21.30 9.76
N TRP A 285 -21.32 20.90 10.77
CA TRP A 285 -21.99 19.60 10.82
C TRP A 285 -23.06 19.47 9.73
N GLN A 286 -23.87 20.51 9.51
CA GLN A 286 -24.91 20.49 8.47
C GLN A 286 -24.30 20.25 7.08
N ARG A 287 -23.21 20.95 6.74
CA ARG A 287 -22.47 20.73 5.48
C ARG A 287 -22.02 19.28 5.31
N LEU A 288 -21.46 18.68 6.37
CA LEU A 288 -21.04 17.27 6.37
C LEU A 288 -22.23 16.32 6.23
N ALA A 289 -23.32 16.57 6.95
CA ALA A 289 -24.51 15.73 6.95
C ALA A 289 -25.21 15.71 5.59
N GLU A 290 -25.35 16.87 4.93
CA GLU A 290 -25.94 17.00 3.59
C GLU A 290 -25.15 16.21 2.53
N HIS A 291 -23.83 16.14 2.69
CA HIS A 291 -22.93 15.49 1.72
C HIS A 291 -22.34 14.15 2.20
N PHE A 292 -22.85 13.59 3.30
CA PHE A 292 -22.25 12.42 3.96
C PHE A 292 -22.04 11.24 2.99
N HIS A 293 -23.05 10.95 2.16
CA HIS A 293 -23.05 9.88 1.17
C HIS A 293 -22.02 10.05 0.04
N THR A 294 -21.53 11.27 -0.18
CA THR A 294 -20.48 11.58 -1.16
C THR A 294 -19.10 11.71 -0.55
N LEU A 295 -19.01 12.00 0.74
CA LEU A 295 -17.77 12.27 1.46
C LEU A 295 -17.14 11.01 2.04
N PHE A 296 -17.95 10.04 2.48
CA PHE A 296 -17.47 8.86 3.19
C PHE A 296 -17.61 7.59 2.34
N THR A 297 -17.01 7.63 1.14
CA THR A 297 -17.09 6.56 0.13
C THR A 297 -15.80 5.75 -0.01
N THR A 298 -14.75 6.10 0.72
CA THR A 298 -13.45 5.40 0.72
C THR A 298 -13.04 5.02 2.14
N GLU A 299 -12.23 3.97 2.29
CA GLU A 299 -11.72 3.54 3.60
C GLU A 299 -10.96 4.68 4.32
N SER A 300 -10.15 5.44 3.58
CA SER A 300 -9.39 6.58 4.12
C SER A 300 -10.30 7.71 4.62
N SER A 301 -11.40 8.00 3.92
CA SER A 301 -12.37 9.02 4.36
C SER A 301 -13.09 8.60 5.64
N VAL A 302 -13.42 7.31 5.79
CA VAL A 302 -14.05 6.77 7.00
C VAL A 302 -13.06 6.74 8.16
N ASP A 303 -11.80 6.43 7.91
CA ASP A 303 -10.76 6.52 8.94
C ASP A 303 -10.56 7.96 9.42
N ALA A 304 -10.61 8.95 8.53
CA ALA A 304 -10.61 10.35 8.91
C ALA A 304 -11.84 10.70 9.78
N LEU A 305 -13.03 10.16 9.46
CA LEU A 305 -14.23 10.32 10.29
C LEU A 305 -14.05 9.73 11.69
N LYS A 306 -13.47 8.52 11.81
CA LYS A 306 -13.16 7.90 13.12
C LYS A 306 -12.25 8.81 13.96
N GLN A 307 -11.24 9.42 13.35
CA GLN A 307 -10.35 10.37 14.02
C GLN A 307 -11.10 11.61 14.51
N ALA A 308 -11.93 12.20 13.66
CA ALA A 308 -12.75 13.35 14.02
C ALA A 308 -13.71 13.02 15.18
N VAL A 309 -14.34 11.83 15.17
CA VAL A 309 -15.20 11.37 16.28
C VAL A 309 -14.43 11.33 17.60
N LEU A 310 -13.23 10.76 17.62
CA LEU A 310 -12.40 10.73 18.84
C LEU A 310 -11.98 12.13 19.28
N GLN A 311 -11.63 13.00 18.34
CA GLN A 311 -11.25 14.38 18.65
C GLN A 311 -12.44 15.14 19.29
N LEU A 312 -13.63 15.04 18.70
CA LEU A 312 -14.85 15.64 19.28
C LEU A 312 -15.19 15.05 20.66
N ALA A 313 -14.93 13.75 20.85
CA ALA A 313 -15.15 13.06 22.13
C ALA A 313 -14.30 13.69 23.24
N VAL A 314 -13.00 13.87 23.00
CA VAL A 314 -12.06 14.38 24.02
C VAL A 314 -12.11 15.91 24.18
N MET A 315 -12.77 16.61 23.26
CA MET A 315 -13.05 18.05 23.36
C MET A 315 -14.39 18.36 24.07
N GLY A 316 -15.18 17.34 24.44
CA GLY A 316 -16.50 17.53 25.04
C GLY A 316 -17.57 18.03 24.06
N LYS A 317 -17.35 17.83 22.76
CA LYS A 317 -18.25 18.25 21.67
C LYS A 317 -19.10 17.11 21.10
N LEU A 318 -18.91 15.86 21.54
CA LEU A 318 -19.59 14.69 20.97
C LEU A 318 -20.96 14.40 21.59
N VAL A 319 -21.14 14.71 22.88
CA VAL A 319 -22.40 14.49 23.62
C VAL A 319 -22.83 15.77 24.31
N PRO A 320 -24.14 15.98 24.56
CA PRO A 320 -24.60 17.14 25.31
C PRO A 320 -24.03 17.20 26.74
N GLN A 321 -23.70 18.41 27.17
CA GLN A 321 -23.33 18.71 28.56
C GLN A 321 -24.58 18.66 29.45
N ASP A 322 -24.48 18.05 30.64
CA ASP A 322 -25.57 17.99 31.63
C ASP A 322 -25.20 18.83 32.85
N GLN A 323 -26.03 19.82 33.19
CA GLN A 323 -25.79 20.70 34.35
C GLN A 323 -26.00 19.97 35.69
N GLY A 324 -26.71 18.83 35.70
CA GLY A 324 -26.88 17.98 36.88
C GLY A 324 -25.71 17.07 37.18
N ASP A 325 -24.75 16.95 36.26
CA ASP A 325 -23.56 16.14 36.49
C ASP A 325 -22.62 16.79 37.53
N GLU A 326 -22.06 15.95 38.40
CA GLU A 326 -21.00 16.36 39.32
C GLU A 326 -19.77 16.86 38.53
N PRO A 327 -19.31 18.11 38.73
CA PRO A 327 -18.20 18.65 37.96
C PRO A 327 -16.88 17.95 38.31
N ALA A 328 -15.94 17.95 37.37
CA ALA A 328 -14.67 17.24 37.53
C ALA A 328 -13.83 17.72 38.74
N SER A 329 -14.05 18.95 39.21
CA SER A 329 -13.40 19.49 40.41
C SER A 329 -13.74 18.70 41.68
N GLU A 330 -15.00 18.29 41.86
CA GLU A 330 -15.45 17.52 43.03
C GLU A 330 -14.85 16.10 43.01
N LEU A 331 -14.82 15.48 41.83
CA LEU A 331 -14.16 14.19 41.64
C LEU A 331 -12.67 14.26 42.01
N LEU A 332 -11.97 15.33 41.60
CA LEU A 332 -10.55 15.52 41.91
C LEU A 332 -10.31 15.69 43.41
N GLU A 333 -11.19 16.40 44.12
CA GLU A 333 -11.08 16.53 45.56
C GLU A 333 -11.21 15.17 46.25
N ARG A 334 -12.21 14.36 45.88
CA ARG A 334 -12.35 12.99 46.42
C ARG A 334 -11.15 12.11 46.08
N ILE A 335 -10.60 12.20 44.86
CA ILE A 335 -9.40 11.46 44.47
C ILE A 335 -8.22 11.87 45.37
N SER A 336 -8.04 13.16 45.62
CA SER A 336 -7.01 13.68 46.51
C SER A 336 -7.15 13.15 47.95
N GLN A 337 -8.36 13.22 48.52
CA GLN A 337 -8.66 12.69 49.86
C GLN A 337 -8.41 11.18 49.95
N ARG A 338 -8.89 10.41 48.96
CA ARG A 338 -8.70 8.96 48.91
C ARG A 338 -7.23 8.57 48.77
N LYS A 339 -6.47 9.30 47.97
CA LYS A 339 -5.02 9.11 47.85
C LYS A 339 -4.30 9.38 49.16
N ALA A 340 -4.61 10.49 49.83
CA ALA A 340 -4.02 10.83 51.12
C ALA A 340 -4.27 9.73 52.16
N GLN A 341 -5.49 9.20 52.20
CA GLN A 341 -5.84 8.05 53.04
C GLN A 341 -4.99 6.81 52.72
N LEU A 342 -4.91 6.40 51.45
CA LEU A 342 -4.16 5.20 51.05
C LEU A 342 -2.64 5.34 51.27
N VAL A 343 -2.11 6.55 51.17
CA VAL A 343 -0.71 6.85 51.53
C VAL A 343 -0.49 6.72 53.03
N ALA A 344 -1.40 7.23 53.86
CA ALA A 344 -1.35 7.07 55.31
C ALA A 344 -1.46 5.60 55.75
N GLU A 345 -2.25 4.80 55.02
CA GLU A 345 -2.37 3.35 55.21
C GLU A 345 -1.17 2.56 54.65
N GLY A 346 -0.19 3.20 53.98
CA GLY A 346 0.97 2.55 53.39
C GLY A 346 0.68 1.67 52.16
N LYS A 347 -0.55 1.72 51.63
CA LYS A 347 -1.00 0.91 50.48
C LYS A 347 -0.55 1.47 49.14
N VAL A 348 -0.32 2.78 49.08
CA VAL A 348 0.13 3.50 47.89
C VAL A 348 1.37 4.32 48.25
N ARG A 349 2.36 4.34 47.36
CA ARG A 349 3.56 5.15 47.56
C ARG A 349 3.21 6.63 47.46
N LYS A 350 3.80 7.45 48.35
CA LYS A 350 3.70 8.91 48.28
C LYS A 350 4.27 9.38 46.94
N GLN A 351 3.42 9.95 46.08
CA GLN A 351 3.85 10.56 44.83
C GLN A 351 4.48 11.94 45.11
N THR A 352 5.47 12.30 44.30
CA THR A 352 5.97 13.68 44.23
C THR A 352 4.83 14.59 43.76
N ALA A 353 4.75 15.80 44.32
CA ALA A 353 3.78 16.80 43.88
C ALA A 353 3.95 17.06 42.37
N LEU A 354 2.85 16.96 41.63
CA LEU A 354 2.83 17.25 40.20
C LEU A 354 2.44 18.74 40.02
N PRO A 355 3.06 19.45 39.08
CA PRO A 355 2.67 20.83 38.78
C PRO A 355 1.25 20.87 38.22
N GLU A 356 0.53 21.95 38.49
CA GLU A 356 -0.74 22.23 37.81
C GLU A 356 -0.53 22.32 36.29
N VAL A 357 -1.60 22.11 35.52
CA VAL A 357 -1.55 22.27 34.06
C VAL A 357 -1.71 23.75 33.74
N GLU A 358 -0.68 24.34 33.11
CA GLU A 358 -0.70 25.74 32.73
C GLU A 358 -1.57 25.98 31.48
N THR A 359 -2.11 27.19 31.31
CA THR A 359 -3.00 27.53 30.19
C THR A 359 -2.31 27.47 28.82
N ASN A 360 -1.01 27.72 28.75
CA ASN A 360 -0.18 27.57 27.55
C ASN A 360 -0.02 26.10 27.10
N GLU A 361 -0.28 25.13 27.99
CA GLU A 361 -0.28 23.71 27.66
C GLU A 361 -1.61 23.26 27.04
N TRP A 362 -2.65 24.10 27.06
CA TRP A 362 -3.98 23.72 26.59
C TRP A 362 -4.04 23.73 25.06
N PRO A 363 -4.23 22.57 24.40
CA PRO A 363 -4.39 22.52 22.95
C PRO A 363 -5.71 23.14 22.48
N TYR A 364 -6.72 23.22 23.37
CA TYR A 364 -8.04 23.78 23.11
C TYR A 364 -8.79 24.05 24.42
N VAL A 365 -9.87 24.82 24.31
CA VAL A 365 -10.77 25.15 25.42
C VAL A 365 -11.67 23.96 25.74
N LEU A 366 -11.84 23.66 27.03
CA LEU A 366 -12.74 22.61 27.52
C LEU A 366 -14.08 23.19 28.00
N PRO A 367 -15.14 22.37 28.07
CA PRO A 367 -16.36 22.74 28.78
C PRO A 367 -16.08 23.13 30.24
N SER A 368 -16.91 24.02 30.80
CA SER A 368 -16.72 24.57 32.15
C SER A 368 -16.78 23.53 33.28
N SER A 369 -17.46 22.40 33.05
CA SER A 369 -17.56 21.25 33.95
C SER A 369 -16.31 20.36 33.94
N TRP A 370 -15.44 20.50 32.93
CA TRP A 370 -14.23 19.71 32.74
C TRP A 370 -13.01 20.39 33.34
N ARG A 371 -11.93 19.63 33.54
CA ARG A 371 -10.62 20.16 33.96
C ARG A 371 -9.49 19.51 33.18
N TRP A 372 -8.47 20.31 32.87
CA TRP A 372 -7.15 19.78 32.51
C TRP A 372 -6.42 19.35 33.79
N VAL A 373 -5.93 18.11 33.80
CA VAL A 373 -5.26 17.53 34.96
C VAL A 373 -4.00 16.78 34.53
N ARG A 374 -3.09 16.50 35.46
CA ARG A 374 -1.94 15.62 35.18
C ARG A 374 -2.41 14.17 35.23
N PHE A 375 -2.01 13.34 34.28
CA PHE A 375 -2.38 11.91 34.23
C PHE A 375 -2.15 11.17 35.55
N GLY A 376 -1.03 11.45 36.23
CA GLY A 376 -0.70 10.86 37.52
C GLY A 376 -1.65 11.26 38.65
N SER A 377 -2.40 12.36 38.51
CA SER A 377 -3.42 12.78 39.48
C SER A 377 -4.63 11.85 39.49
N ILE A 378 -5.02 11.31 38.33
CA ILE A 378 -6.24 10.50 38.14
C ILE A 378 -5.99 8.99 38.02
N SER A 379 -4.73 8.54 38.04
CA SER A 379 -4.40 7.11 37.97
C SER A 379 -3.21 6.71 38.84
N GLU A 380 -3.17 5.44 39.24
CA GLU A 380 -1.98 4.78 39.77
C GLU A 380 -1.25 4.08 38.63
N THR A 381 0.03 4.40 38.42
CA THR A 381 0.83 3.77 37.36
C THR A 381 1.91 2.86 37.92
N ARG A 382 2.10 1.70 37.29
CA ARG A 382 3.21 0.79 37.58
C ARG A 382 3.87 0.34 36.28
N LEU A 383 5.19 0.50 36.19
CA LEU A 383 5.98 -0.05 35.10
C LEU A 383 6.15 -1.56 35.27
N GLY A 384 6.10 -2.30 34.16
CA GLY A 384 6.23 -3.75 34.15
C GLY A 384 7.61 -4.27 34.58
N LYS A 385 7.69 -5.58 34.79
CA LYS A 385 8.90 -6.24 35.30
C LYS A 385 9.98 -6.34 34.24
N MET A 386 11.24 -6.09 34.62
CA MET A 386 12.39 -6.23 33.73
C MET A 386 12.62 -7.72 33.38
N LEU A 387 12.88 -8.00 32.12
CA LEU A 387 13.23 -9.34 31.68
C LEU A 387 14.72 -9.59 31.98
N ASP A 388 15.00 -10.32 33.05
CA ASP A 388 16.34 -10.73 33.46
C ASP A 388 16.26 -12.18 33.96
N SER A 389 16.69 -13.14 33.13
CA SER A 389 16.56 -14.57 33.45
C SER A 389 17.40 -15.01 34.65
N ALA A 390 18.46 -14.28 34.98
CA ALA A 390 19.30 -14.59 36.13
C ALA A 390 18.65 -14.14 37.45
N LYS A 391 17.89 -13.04 37.42
CA LYS A 391 17.26 -12.46 38.61
C LYS A 391 15.80 -12.88 38.82
N ASN A 392 15.08 -13.19 37.74
CA ASN A 392 13.65 -13.48 37.82
C ASN A 392 13.40 -14.87 38.41
N LYS A 393 12.85 -14.91 39.63
CA LYS A 393 12.49 -16.12 40.39
C LYS A 393 10.97 -16.31 40.46
N GLY A 394 10.56 -17.46 40.99
CA GLY A 394 9.15 -17.82 41.19
C GLY A 394 8.54 -18.61 40.03
N THR A 395 7.22 -18.51 39.91
CA THR A 395 6.40 -19.33 39.00
C THR A 395 6.36 -18.72 37.60
N LEU A 396 6.44 -19.58 36.59
CA LEU A 396 6.42 -19.18 35.19
C LEU A 396 4.98 -18.77 34.78
N ARG A 397 4.75 -17.49 34.47
CA ARG A 397 3.44 -16.93 34.10
C ARG A 397 3.48 -16.19 32.76
N PRO A 398 2.37 -16.16 32.00
CA PRO A 398 2.30 -15.39 30.76
C PRO A 398 2.41 -13.88 31.04
N TYR A 399 2.99 -13.14 30.09
CA TYR A 399 3.08 -11.70 30.19
C TYR A 399 2.90 -11.00 28.83
N LEU A 400 2.37 -9.78 28.88
CA LEU A 400 2.21 -8.88 27.75
C LEU A 400 3.52 -8.13 27.47
N ARG A 401 3.85 -8.02 26.18
CA ARG A 401 4.89 -7.15 25.62
C ARG A 401 4.23 -5.99 24.87
N ASN A 402 5.02 -5.01 24.46
CA ASN A 402 4.56 -3.93 23.58
C ASN A 402 3.94 -4.44 22.26
N THR A 403 4.39 -5.58 21.74
CA THR A 403 3.81 -6.24 20.55
C THR A 403 2.41 -6.80 20.80
N ASN A 404 2.05 -7.13 22.04
CA ASN A 404 0.74 -7.68 22.38
C ASN A 404 -0.32 -6.59 22.59
N VAL A 405 0.09 -5.32 22.70
CA VAL A 405 -0.82 -4.19 22.97
C VAL A 405 -0.97 -3.38 21.69
N GLN A 406 -2.17 -3.36 21.15
CA GLN A 406 -2.57 -2.51 20.03
C GLN A 406 -3.47 -1.39 20.54
N TRP A 407 -3.80 -0.41 19.70
CA TRP A 407 -4.81 0.58 20.07
C TRP A 407 -6.15 -0.14 20.29
N PHE A 408 -6.68 -0.03 21.51
CA PHE A 408 -8.00 -0.52 21.91
C PHE A 408 -8.17 -2.05 21.96
N THR A 409 -7.15 -2.84 21.64
CA THR A 409 -7.22 -4.31 21.66
C THR A 409 -5.88 -4.96 22.03
N PHE A 410 -5.90 -6.27 22.27
CA PHE A 410 -4.72 -7.09 22.56
C PHE A 410 -4.59 -8.23 21.56
N GLU A 411 -3.35 -8.53 21.17
CA GLU A 411 -2.99 -9.70 20.37
C GLU A 411 -2.32 -10.75 21.27
N LEU A 412 -3.00 -11.87 21.49
CA LEU A 412 -2.65 -12.86 22.51
C LEU A 412 -2.08 -14.17 21.95
N ASP A 413 -1.89 -14.28 20.63
CA ASP A 413 -1.45 -15.51 19.98
C ASP A 413 0.03 -15.87 20.29
N ASP A 414 0.87 -14.86 20.56
CA ASP A 414 2.29 -15.03 20.93
C ASP A 414 2.59 -14.49 22.34
N LEU A 415 2.13 -15.23 23.35
CA LEU A 415 2.45 -14.96 24.75
C LEU A 415 3.72 -15.68 25.18
N LYS A 416 4.67 -14.91 25.72
CA LYS A 416 5.86 -15.48 26.38
C LYS A 416 5.61 -15.57 27.87
N LYS A 417 6.47 -16.34 28.55
CA LYS A 417 6.40 -16.50 30.00
C LYS A 417 7.64 -15.97 30.71
N MET A 418 7.44 -15.49 31.92
CA MET A 418 8.46 -14.93 32.81
C MET A 418 8.18 -15.44 34.23
N ARG A 419 9.23 -15.57 35.06
CA ARG A 419 9.07 -15.98 36.46
C ARG A 419 8.64 -14.79 37.32
N PHE A 420 7.61 -14.98 38.13
CA PHE A 420 7.11 -14.03 39.12
C PHE A 420 7.00 -14.70 40.48
N GLU A 421 7.45 -14.01 41.52
CA GLU A 421 7.23 -14.37 42.91
C GLU A 421 5.83 -13.91 43.36
N ASP A 422 5.26 -14.58 44.36
CA ASP A 422 3.90 -14.27 44.83
C ASP A 422 3.77 -12.84 45.38
N GLN A 423 4.85 -12.30 45.97
CA GLN A 423 4.92 -10.92 46.44
C GLN A 423 4.90 -9.89 45.30
N GLU A 424 5.37 -10.25 44.11
CA GLU A 424 5.40 -9.37 42.92
C GLU A 424 4.06 -9.36 42.18
N ARG A 425 3.16 -10.29 42.53
CA ARG A 425 1.88 -10.49 41.84
C ARG A 425 1.02 -9.23 41.84
N HIS A 426 0.92 -8.53 42.97
CA HIS A 426 0.13 -7.29 43.06
C HIS A 426 0.71 -6.16 42.19
N GLU A 427 2.03 -6.14 41.99
CA GLU A 427 2.71 -5.09 41.24
C GLU A 427 2.52 -5.24 39.73
N TYR A 428 2.69 -6.45 39.19
CA TYR A 428 2.78 -6.66 37.75
C TYR A 428 1.55 -7.32 37.12
N ARG A 429 0.61 -7.81 37.91
CA ARG A 429 -0.63 -8.36 37.38
C ARG A 429 -1.54 -7.25 36.83
N VAL A 430 -2.17 -7.55 35.71
CA VAL A 430 -3.25 -6.76 35.10
C VAL A 430 -4.59 -7.33 35.56
N SER A 431 -5.53 -6.47 35.88
CA SER A 431 -6.90 -6.83 36.29
C SER A 431 -7.91 -6.15 35.36
N PRO A 432 -9.14 -6.70 35.22
CA PRO A 432 -10.17 -6.06 34.41
C PRO A 432 -10.36 -4.59 34.82
N GLY A 433 -10.36 -3.70 33.82
CA GLY A 433 -10.40 -2.24 34.01
C GLY A 433 -9.03 -1.55 34.08
N ASP A 434 -7.93 -2.30 34.14
CA ASP A 434 -6.59 -1.70 34.02
C ASP A 434 -6.31 -1.26 32.57
N LEU A 435 -5.76 -0.05 32.42
CA LEU A 435 -5.27 0.46 31.14
C LEU A 435 -3.80 0.06 30.97
N VAL A 436 -3.47 -0.66 29.90
CA VAL A 436 -2.09 -1.06 29.59
C VAL A 436 -1.54 -0.17 28.48
N ILE A 437 -0.42 0.49 28.72
CA ILE A 437 0.14 1.54 27.86
C ILE A 437 1.58 1.18 27.48
N CYS A 438 1.94 1.26 26.20
CA CYS A 438 3.31 1.06 25.74
C CYS A 438 4.23 2.20 26.21
N GLU A 439 5.34 1.84 26.87
CA GLU A 439 6.46 2.75 27.15
C GLU A 439 7.29 2.97 25.88
N GLY A 440 7.54 1.92 25.10
CA GLY A 440 8.43 1.93 23.93
C GLY A 440 7.86 1.16 22.73
N GLY A 441 8.50 1.30 21.56
CA GLY A 441 7.98 0.81 20.28
C GLY A 441 7.07 1.86 19.65
N GLU A 442 5.81 1.91 20.09
CA GLU A 442 4.87 3.01 19.80
C GLU A 442 4.41 3.61 21.14
N PRO A 443 5.20 4.54 21.74
CA PRO A 443 4.92 5.06 23.06
C PRO A 443 3.53 5.72 23.15
N GLY A 444 2.77 5.37 24.19
CA GLY A 444 1.39 5.84 24.38
C GLY A 444 0.31 4.92 23.82
N ARG A 445 0.64 3.97 22.93
CA ARG A 445 -0.31 2.96 22.43
C ARG A 445 -0.89 2.15 23.58
N CYS A 446 -2.22 2.05 23.66
CA CYS A 446 -2.86 1.45 24.81
C CYS A 446 -4.20 0.78 24.53
N ALA A 447 -4.57 -0.14 25.43
CA ALA A 447 -5.87 -0.80 25.48
C ALA A 447 -6.29 -1.08 26.92
N VAL A 448 -7.61 -1.10 27.16
CA VAL A 448 -8.17 -1.49 28.46
C VAL A 448 -8.29 -3.01 28.55
N TRP A 449 -7.70 -3.60 29.59
CA TRP A 449 -7.82 -5.02 29.84
C TRP A 449 -9.23 -5.36 30.31
N GLN A 450 -9.94 -6.21 29.57
CA GLN A 450 -11.29 -6.70 29.90
C GLN A 450 -11.36 -8.22 30.01
N SER A 451 -10.24 -8.92 29.84
CA SER A 451 -10.24 -10.38 29.69
C SER A 451 -10.34 -11.12 31.03
N ASP A 452 -11.13 -12.20 31.03
CA ASP A 452 -11.32 -13.14 32.13
C ASP A 452 -10.37 -14.36 32.06
N VAL A 453 -9.36 -14.32 31.19
CA VAL A 453 -8.34 -15.40 31.06
C VAL A 453 -7.51 -15.58 32.34
N GLU A 454 -6.68 -16.63 32.37
CA GLU A 454 -5.68 -16.85 33.43
C GLU A 454 -4.85 -15.57 33.68
N GLU A 455 -4.34 -15.42 34.90
CA GLU A 455 -3.59 -14.24 35.33
C GLU A 455 -2.57 -13.74 34.30
N MET A 456 -2.75 -12.48 33.90
CA MET A 456 -1.87 -11.81 32.95
C MET A 456 -0.96 -10.80 33.65
N PHE A 457 0.30 -10.76 33.22
CA PHE A 457 1.32 -9.88 33.78
C PHE A 457 1.90 -8.95 32.70
N ILE A 458 2.63 -7.91 33.11
CA ILE A 458 3.27 -6.98 32.17
C ILE A 458 4.79 -6.96 32.30
N GLN A 459 5.47 -6.84 31.16
CA GLN A 459 6.92 -6.61 31.08
C GLN A 459 7.24 -5.12 31.01
N LYS A 460 8.50 -4.76 31.31
CA LYS A 460 9.00 -3.39 31.43
C LYS A 460 8.66 -2.46 30.26
N ALA A 461 8.39 -2.94 29.05
CA ALA A 461 7.98 -2.07 27.95
C ALA A 461 6.53 -1.54 28.06
N LEU A 462 5.82 -1.86 29.16
CA LEU A 462 4.44 -1.48 29.40
C LEU A 462 4.27 -0.83 30.78
N HIS A 463 3.40 0.18 30.82
CA HIS A 463 2.79 0.70 32.04
C HIS A 463 1.43 0.07 32.25
N ARG A 464 1.10 -0.26 33.49
CA ARG A 464 -0.28 -0.48 33.94
C ARG A 464 -0.75 0.79 34.63
N ALA A 465 -1.84 1.39 34.15
CA ALA A 465 -2.53 2.49 34.79
C ALA A 465 -3.88 2.01 35.35
N ARG A 466 -4.11 2.26 36.63
CA ARG A 466 -5.38 1.98 37.31
C ARG A 466 -6.04 3.30 37.71
N PRO A 467 -7.10 3.74 37.02
CA PRO A 467 -7.75 5.01 37.32
C PRO A 467 -8.42 5.01 38.70
N TRP A 468 -8.49 6.18 39.34
CA TRP A 468 -9.12 6.36 40.64
C TRP A 468 -10.63 6.60 40.52
N LEU A 469 -11.39 6.18 41.54
CA LEU A 469 -12.78 6.60 41.81
C LEU A 469 -13.69 6.72 40.59
N GLY A 470 -13.79 5.66 39.79
CA GLY A 470 -14.74 5.59 38.67
C GLY A 470 -14.31 6.35 37.41
N VAL A 471 -13.12 6.95 37.38
CA VAL A 471 -12.54 7.50 36.14
C VAL A 471 -12.44 6.38 35.10
N SER A 472 -12.97 6.64 33.91
CA SER A 472 -13.09 5.64 32.86
C SER A 472 -11.74 5.41 32.16
N PRO A 473 -11.18 4.18 32.21
CA PRO A 473 -9.98 3.84 31.45
C PRO A 473 -10.22 3.92 29.93
N PHE A 474 -11.47 3.72 29.48
CA PHE A 474 -11.86 3.83 28.08
C PHE A 474 -11.83 5.28 27.58
N PHE A 475 -12.20 6.24 28.43
CA PHE A 475 -12.07 7.64 28.07
C PHE A 475 -10.59 8.06 28.01
N ILE A 476 -9.78 7.59 28.98
CA ILE A 476 -8.34 7.86 29.00
C ILE A 476 -7.64 7.35 27.73
N GLN A 477 -7.95 6.13 27.25
CA GLN A 477 -7.34 5.63 26.01
C GLN A 477 -7.70 6.48 24.78
N PHE A 478 -8.90 7.10 24.72
CA PHE A 478 -9.25 8.01 23.64
C PHE A 478 -8.39 9.28 23.69
N CYS A 479 -8.18 9.83 24.89
CA CYS A 479 -7.30 10.98 25.09
C CYS A 479 -5.86 10.69 24.66
N LEU A 480 -5.34 9.51 24.99
CA LEU A 480 -4.00 9.08 24.56
C LEU A 480 -3.93 8.86 23.05
N LYS A 481 -4.98 8.29 22.44
CA LYS A 481 -5.05 8.11 20.97
C LYS A 481 -5.01 9.45 20.24
N VAL A 482 -5.84 10.41 20.67
CA VAL A 482 -5.87 11.77 20.07
C VAL A 482 -4.55 12.49 20.35
N GLY A 483 -3.97 12.33 21.54
CA GLY A 483 -2.66 12.87 21.88
C GLY A 483 -1.52 12.32 21.01
N ALA A 484 -1.57 11.05 20.64
CA ALA A 484 -0.63 10.43 19.71
C ALA A 484 -0.81 10.98 18.29
N GLN A 485 -2.05 11.05 17.80
CA GLN A 485 -2.37 11.49 16.43
C GLN A 485 -2.06 12.96 16.18
N SER A 486 -2.26 13.81 17.19
CA SER A 486 -1.94 15.24 17.13
C SER A 486 -0.47 15.56 17.38
N GLY A 487 0.34 14.58 17.79
CA GLY A 487 1.74 14.78 18.19
C GLY A 487 1.90 15.47 19.55
N LEU A 488 0.84 15.61 20.35
CA LEU A 488 0.94 16.16 21.72
C LEU A 488 1.77 15.26 22.63
N LEU A 489 1.65 13.93 22.48
CA LEU A 489 2.43 12.98 23.28
C LEU A 489 3.94 13.06 23.00
N ASP A 490 4.36 13.45 21.79
CA ASP A 490 5.77 13.52 21.39
C ASP A 490 6.59 14.44 22.29
N ARG A 491 5.97 15.48 22.85
CA ARG A 491 6.59 16.43 23.79
C ARG A 491 7.04 15.78 25.10
N TYR A 492 6.49 14.61 25.41
CA TYR A 492 6.75 13.87 26.65
C TYR A 492 7.63 12.65 26.44
N PHE A 493 8.06 12.37 25.20
CA PHE A 493 8.98 11.27 24.95
C PHE A 493 10.41 11.61 25.33
N THR A 494 11.15 10.58 25.71
CA THR A 494 12.60 10.62 25.97
C THR A 494 13.35 9.79 24.93
N GLY A 495 14.60 10.14 24.66
CA GLY A 495 15.46 9.45 23.69
C GLY A 495 15.32 10.00 22.27
N ALA A 496 16.46 10.25 21.61
CA ALA A 496 16.51 10.83 20.26
C ALA A 496 16.19 9.80 19.16
N THR A 497 16.77 8.60 19.26
CA THR A 497 16.60 7.54 18.25
C THR A 497 15.45 6.58 18.58
N ILE A 498 15.31 6.21 19.87
CA ILE A 498 14.22 5.34 20.34
C ILE A 498 13.42 6.13 21.37
N LYS A 499 12.23 6.56 20.96
CA LYS A 499 11.29 7.29 21.80
C LYS A 499 10.74 6.38 22.90
N HIS A 500 10.74 6.88 24.14
CA HIS A 500 10.15 6.21 25.30
C HIS A 500 9.28 7.19 26.09
N LEU A 501 8.09 6.75 26.51
CA LEU A 501 7.21 7.47 27.42
C LEU A 501 7.43 6.96 28.84
N SER A 502 8.45 7.48 29.53
CA SER A 502 8.79 7.03 30.88
C SER A 502 7.63 7.26 31.86
N GLY A 503 7.59 6.52 32.98
CA GLY A 503 6.50 6.65 33.96
C GLY A 503 6.40 8.06 34.56
N GLU A 504 7.52 8.76 34.71
CA GLU A 504 7.55 10.16 35.14
C GLU A 504 6.91 11.08 34.10
N LYS A 505 7.25 10.90 32.82
CA LYS A 505 6.70 11.70 31.73
C LYS A 505 5.21 11.43 31.52
N LEU A 506 4.81 10.16 31.60
CA LEU A 506 3.40 9.76 31.59
C LEU A 506 2.64 10.44 32.72
N ALA A 507 3.15 10.42 33.96
CA ALA A 507 2.48 11.06 35.09
C ALA A 507 2.28 12.57 34.92
N ARG A 508 3.19 13.26 34.22
CA ARG A 508 3.14 14.70 33.94
C ARG A 508 2.30 15.07 32.70
N TYR A 509 1.87 14.10 31.90
CA TYR A 509 1.08 14.36 30.70
C TYR A 509 -0.25 15.06 31.04
N PRO A 510 -0.58 16.22 30.43
CA PRO A 510 -1.89 16.85 30.55
C PRO A 510 -2.98 16.00 29.90
N ILE A 511 -4.05 15.75 30.64
CA ILE A 511 -5.21 14.99 30.17
C ILE A 511 -6.50 15.67 30.63
N GLN A 512 -7.54 15.55 29.82
CA GLN A 512 -8.87 16.09 30.08
C GLN A 512 -9.59 15.18 31.07
N LEU A 513 -10.33 15.78 31.99
CA LEU A 513 -11.18 15.07 32.93
C LEU A 513 -12.61 15.65 32.89
N PRO A 514 -13.58 14.93 32.30
CA PRO A 514 -15.01 15.22 32.38
C PRO A 514 -15.62 14.71 33.70
N PRO A 515 -16.86 15.10 34.02
CA PRO A 515 -17.73 14.36 34.93
C PRO A 515 -17.78 12.86 34.64
N VAL A 516 -17.85 12.01 35.67
CA VAL A 516 -17.86 10.54 35.51
C VAL A 516 -19.04 10.06 34.67
N ALA A 517 -20.23 10.62 34.89
CA ALA A 517 -21.42 10.28 34.10
C ALA A 517 -21.21 10.60 32.62
N GLU A 518 -20.65 11.77 32.32
CA GLU A 518 -20.34 12.18 30.96
C GLU A 518 -19.27 11.30 30.30
N GLN A 519 -18.21 10.88 31.02
CA GLN A 519 -17.21 9.94 30.51
C GLN A 519 -17.89 8.65 29.99
N HIS A 520 -18.86 8.11 30.71
CA HIS A 520 -19.61 6.93 30.27
C HIS A 520 -20.49 7.22 29.04
N ARG A 521 -21.18 8.37 29.00
CA ARG A 521 -21.97 8.78 27.83
C ARG A 521 -21.10 8.92 26.59
N ILE A 522 -19.91 9.53 26.72
CA ILE A 522 -18.92 9.66 25.64
C ILE A 522 -18.46 8.28 25.17
N VAL A 523 -18.06 7.40 26.09
CA VAL A 523 -17.57 6.05 25.74
C VAL A 523 -18.63 5.25 25.00
N ALA A 524 -19.88 5.27 25.48
CA ALA A 524 -20.99 4.61 24.80
C ALA A 524 -21.20 5.17 23.39
N LYS A 525 -21.13 6.51 23.23
CA LYS A 525 -21.34 7.15 21.92
C LYS A 525 -20.20 6.89 20.94
N VAL A 526 -18.94 6.96 21.38
CA VAL A 526 -17.78 6.61 20.56
C VAL A 526 -17.89 5.17 20.08
N ASN A 527 -18.18 4.22 20.98
CA ASN A 527 -18.31 2.81 20.61
C ASN A 527 -19.43 2.59 19.57
N GLN A 528 -20.58 3.25 19.74
CA GLN A 528 -21.67 3.20 18.77
C GLN A 528 -21.24 3.70 17.38
N LEU A 529 -20.57 4.87 17.34
CA LEU A 529 -20.15 5.49 16.07
C LEU A 529 -19.02 4.72 15.39
N MET A 530 -18.06 4.19 16.17
CA MET A 530 -16.99 3.35 15.65
C MET A 530 -17.55 2.08 15.00
N ALA A 531 -18.52 1.42 15.63
CA ALA A 531 -19.19 0.25 15.07
C ALA A 531 -19.91 0.58 13.74
N LEU A 532 -20.52 1.76 13.61
CA LEU A 532 -21.11 2.21 12.34
C LEU A 532 -20.04 2.47 11.27
N CYS A 533 -18.91 3.05 11.64
CA CYS A 533 -17.79 3.26 10.73
C CYS A 533 -17.19 1.92 10.26
N ASP A 534 -17.07 0.93 11.15
CA ASP A 534 -16.60 -0.41 10.81
C ASP A 534 -17.56 -1.12 9.85
N GLN A 535 -18.87 -1.00 10.07
CA GLN A 535 -19.89 -1.51 9.14
C GLN A 535 -19.82 -0.83 7.78
N LEU A 536 -19.57 0.48 7.74
CA LEU A 536 -19.41 1.23 6.50
C LEU A 536 -18.17 0.75 5.72
N ASN A 537 -17.02 0.62 6.39
CA ASN A 537 -15.80 0.08 5.78
C ASN A 537 -15.99 -1.35 5.25
N ALA A 538 -16.68 -2.21 6.00
CA ALA A 538 -16.99 -3.57 5.55
C ALA A 538 -17.82 -3.57 4.26
N ARG A 539 -18.83 -2.69 4.15
CA ARG A 539 -19.65 -2.55 2.93
C ARG A 539 -18.86 -1.99 1.76
N LEU A 540 -18.00 -0.99 1.99
CA LEU A 540 -17.13 -0.43 0.95
C LEU A 540 -16.18 -1.50 0.40
N SER A 541 -15.57 -2.30 1.28
CA SER A 541 -14.69 -3.40 0.90
C SER A 541 -15.43 -4.47 0.08
N GLN A 542 -16.64 -4.86 0.50
CA GLN A 542 -17.48 -5.81 -0.25
C GLN A 542 -17.86 -5.28 -1.64
N ALA A 543 -18.27 -4.02 -1.73
CA ALA A 543 -18.61 -3.39 -3.01
C ALA A 543 -17.39 -3.35 -3.95
N ARG A 544 -16.21 -3.03 -3.40
CA ARG A 544 -14.92 -3.02 -4.09
C ARG A 544 -14.57 -4.40 -4.67
N GLN A 545 -14.68 -5.45 -3.86
CA GLN A 545 -14.44 -6.84 -4.31
C GLN A 545 -15.43 -7.27 -5.40
N MET A 546 -16.71 -6.92 -5.25
CA MET A 546 -17.73 -7.22 -6.26
C MET A 546 -17.43 -6.54 -7.60
N GLN A 547 -17.01 -5.28 -7.58
CA GLN A 547 -16.60 -4.55 -8.79
C GLN A 547 -15.39 -5.20 -9.46
N GLU A 548 -14.40 -5.64 -8.69
CA GLU A 548 -13.24 -6.36 -9.22
C GLU A 548 -13.62 -7.70 -9.87
N HIS A 549 -14.49 -8.49 -9.22
CA HIS A 549 -15.00 -9.73 -9.80
C HIS A 549 -15.77 -9.49 -11.10
N LEU A 550 -16.64 -8.47 -11.13
CA LEU A 550 -17.37 -8.09 -12.33
C LEU A 550 -16.43 -7.65 -13.46
N ALA A 551 -15.42 -6.84 -13.14
CA ALA A 551 -14.42 -6.39 -14.11
C ALA A 551 -13.65 -7.58 -14.70
N ASN A 552 -13.22 -8.53 -13.87
CA ASN A 552 -12.54 -9.75 -14.36
C ASN A 552 -13.44 -10.58 -15.29
N ALA A 553 -14.70 -10.80 -14.90
CA ALA A 553 -15.66 -11.55 -15.73
C ALA A 553 -15.93 -10.87 -17.08
N LEU A 554 -16.03 -9.54 -17.11
CA LEU A 554 -16.20 -8.76 -18.35
C LEU A 554 -14.98 -8.88 -19.28
N VAL A 555 -13.76 -8.90 -18.72
CA VAL A 555 -12.53 -9.12 -19.49
C VAL A 555 -12.52 -10.53 -20.09
N GLU A 556 -12.84 -11.55 -19.30
CA GLU A 556 -12.89 -12.94 -19.78
C GLU A 556 -13.90 -13.11 -20.92
N GLN A 557 -15.10 -12.56 -20.76
CA GLN A 557 -16.15 -12.60 -21.79
C GLN A 557 -15.75 -11.89 -23.09
N ALA A 558 -14.96 -10.81 -23.01
CA ALA A 558 -14.52 -10.08 -24.18
C ALA A 558 -13.42 -10.80 -24.98
N VAL A 559 -12.68 -11.69 -24.33
CA VAL A 559 -11.57 -12.44 -24.93
C VAL A 559 -12.05 -13.74 -25.57
N ALA A 560 -13.07 -14.38 -24.98
CA ALA A 560 -13.83 -15.47 -25.60
C ALA A 560 -14.25 -15.09 -27.03
#